data_AF-A0A969KGL1-F1
#
_entry.id   AF-A0A969KGL1-F1
#
_cell.length_a   1.000
_cell.length_b   1.000
_cell.length_c   1.000
_cell.angle_alpha   90.00
_cell.angle_beta   90.00
_cell.angle_gamma   90.00
#
_symmetry.space_group_name_H-M   'P 1'
#
loop_
_entity.id
_entity.type
_entity.pdbx_description
1 polymer ?
#
loop_
_entity_poly.entity_id
_entity_poly.type
_entity_poly.pdbx_seq_one_letter_code
_entity_poly.pdbx_strand_id
1 'polypeptide(L)'
;MRGYRQDAFLADNGIFASAEVRLPFARISQWGTVVQLVPFFDIGTIWNDKAMAAPAKSTLSSVGLGLLWNTKDKFTVRLDWGIPLVSIEGPKIPGRKWNSF
;
A
#
# COMPACT_ATOMS: atom_id res chain seq x y z
N MET A 1 -5.72 15.92 6.02
CA MET A 1 -7.14 15.50 6.12
C MET A 1 -7.38 14.46 5.01
N ARG A 2 -7.92 13.24 5.16
CA ARG A 2 -8.57 12.49 6.25
C ARG A 2 -7.63 12.17 7.43
N GLY A 3 -8.13 12.41 8.65
CA GLY A 3 -7.72 11.72 9.88
C GLY A 3 -6.24 11.59 10.21
N TYR A 4 -5.41 12.57 9.86
CA TYR A 4 -4.03 12.63 10.33
C TYR A 4 -4.04 12.75 11.86
N ARG A 5 -3.99 11.62 12.56
CA ARG A 5 -3.22 11.56 13.80
C ARG A 5 -1.77 11.44 13.39
N GLN A 6 -0.96 12.32 13.93
CA GLN A 6 0.50 12.35 13.84
C GLN A 6 1.15 11.14 14.54
N ASP A 7 0.51 9.97 14.58
CA ASP A 7 0.85 8.88 15.49
C ASP A 7 1.01 7.52 14.78
N ALA A 8 1.57 7.52 13.58
CA ALA A 8 2.06 6.28 12.97
C ALA A 8 3.52 6.43 12.51
N PHE A 9 4.31 7.23 13.24
CA PHE A 9 5.77 7.11 13.27
C PHE A 9 6.13 6.06 14.33
N LEU A 10 5.83 4.79 14.04
CA LEU A 10 6.37 3.64 14.78
C LEU A 10 7.27 2.79 13.87
N ALA A 11 8.10 3.47 13.08
CA ALA A 11 9.34 2.95 12.54
C ALA A 11 10.36 4.08 12.69
N ASP A 12 11.51 3.81 13.32
CA ASP A 12 12.45 4.85 13.76
C ASP A 12 12.94 5.78 12.63
N ASN A 13 12.79 5.42 11.34
CA ASN A 13 12.75 6.33 10.20
C ASN A 13 12.17 5.62 8.95
N GLY A 14 11.40 6.33 8.12
CA GLY A 14 10.81 5.76 6.91
C GLY A 14 10.17 6.80 5.99
N ILE A 15 10.16 6.54 4.68
CA ILE A 15 9.46 7.36 3.68
C ILE A 15 8.40 6.51 2.98
N PHE A 16 7.23 7.09 2.75
CA PHE A 16 6.14 6.48 2.00
C PHE A 16 5.63 7.46 0.95
N ALA A 17 5.39 6.95 -0.26
CA ALA A 17 4.80 7.67 -1.37
C ALA A 17 3.71 6.81 -2.02
N SER A 18 2.62 7.45 -2.41
CA SER A 18 1.49 6.81 -3.10
C SER A 18 1.05 7.65 -4.28
N ALA A 19 0.76 6.99 -5.40
CA ALA A 19 0.22 7.58 -6.61
C ALA A 19 -1.12 6.91 -6.93
N GLU A 20 -2.21 7.67 -6.90
CA GLU A 20 -3.56 7.21 -7.28
C GLU A 20 -4.04 7.97 -8.51
N VAL A 21 -4.69 7.28 -9.46
CA VAL A 21 -5.35 7.91 -10.61
C VAL A 21 -6.84 7.63 -10.53
N ARG A 22 -7.69 8.66 -10.59
CA ARG A 22 -9.15 8.52 -10.47
C ARG A 22 -9.83 8.65 -11.82
N LEU A 23 -10.36 7.55 -12.31
CA LEU A 23 -11.02 7.48 -13.61
C LEU A 23 -12.52 7.27 -13.41
N PRO A 24 -13.39 8.25 -13.75
CA PRO A 24 -14.83 8.03 -13.72
C PRO A 24 -15.21 7.04 -14.83
N PHE A 25 -15.50 5.81 -14.46
CA PHE A 25 -15.80 4.74 -15.42
C PHE A 25 -17.27 4.76 -15.84
N ALA A 26 -18.18 4.94 -14.89
CA ALA A 26 -19.61 4.95 -15.17
C ALA A 26 -20.35 5.97 -14.31
N ARG A 27 -21.39 6.57 -14.89
CA ARG A 27 -22.32 7.44 -14.19
C ARG A 27 -23.74 7.00 -14.50
N ILE A 28 -24.49 6.64 -13.47
CA ILE A 28 -25.88 6.19 -13.56
C ILE A 28 -26.75 7.33 -13.05
N SER A 29 -27.31 8.12 -13.98
CA SER A 29 -28.12 9.31 -13.68
C SER A 29 -29.41 8.96 -12.92
N GLN A 30 -30.03 7.83 -13.23
CA GLN A 30 -31.27 7.34 -12.59
C GLN A 30 -31.14 7.17 -11.07
N TRP A 31 -29.94 6.85 -10.57
CA TRP A 31 -29.68 6.55 -9.15
C TRP A 31 -28.74 7.60 -8.53
N GLY A 32 -28.31 8.60 -9.32
CA GLY A 32 -27.31 9.57 -8.91
C GLY A 32 -25.98 8.91 -8.51
N THR A 33 -25.63 7.80 -9.14
CA THR A 33 -24.47 6.98 -8.80
C THR A 33 -23.30 7.28 -9.74
N VAL A 34 -22.11 7.43 -9.17
CA VAL A 34 -20.83 7.52 -9.90
C VAL A 34 -19.95 6.38 -9.46
N VAL A 35 -19.49 5.59 -10.43
CA VAL A 35 -18.50 4.54 -10.22
C VAL A 35 -17.18 5.01 -10.81
N GLN A 36 -16.14 5.03 -9.99
CA GLN A 36 -14.80 5.44 -10.37
C GLN A 36 -13.84 4.28 -10.15
N LEU A 37 -12.98 4.04 -11.12
CA LEU A 37 -11.85 3.16 -10.98
C LEU A 37 -10.66 3.96 -10.47
N VAL A 38 -9.93 3.41 -9.51
CA VAL A 38 -8.82 4.08 -8.84
C VAL A 38 -7.59 3.16 -8.82
N PRO A 39 -6.89 2.96 -9.95
CA PRO A 39 -5.58 2.34 -9.91
C PRO A 39 -4.64 3.13 -8.98
N PHE A 40 -3.90 2.40 -8.15
CA PHE A 40 -2.96 2.97 -7.20
C PHE A 40 -1.64 2.23 -7.20
N PHE A 41 -0.57 2.95 -6.89
CA PHE A 41 0.77 2.43 -6.70
C PHE A 41 1.36 3.04 -5.45
N ASP A 42 1.82 2.19 -4.55
CA ASP A 42 2.41 2.57 -3.28
C ASP A 42 3.86 2.09 -3.22
N ILE A 43 4.73 2.93 -2.67
CA ILE A 43 6.13 2.60 -2.41
C ILE A 43 6.55 3.20 -1.07
N GLY A 44 7.22 2.40 -0.25
CA GLY A 44 7.75 2.83 1.03
C GLY A 44 9.10 2.21 1.33
N THR A 45 10.02 2.99 1.86
CA THR A 45 11.32 2.52 2.32
C THR A 45 11.41 2.74 3.82
N ILE A 46 11.66 1.67 4.56
CA ILE A 46 11.85 1.71 6.00
C ILE A 46 13.32 1.38 6.27
N TRP A 47 13.97 2.15 7.15
CA TRP A 47 15.32 1.87 7.59
C TRP A 47 15.40 1.91 9.13
N ASN A 48 16.20 1.00 9.69
CA ASN A 48 16.43 0.94 11.12
C ASN A 48 17.88 1.35 11.43
N ASP A 49 18.05 2.47 12.13
CA ASP A 49 19.36 3.02 12.50
C ASP A 49 20.01 2.34 13.72
N LYS A 50 19.31 1.44 14.42
CA LYS A 50 19.81 0.82 15.67
C LYS A 50 20.52 -0.53 15.48
N ALA A 51 20.65 -1.03 14.26
CA ALA A 51 21.36 -2.29 14.03
C ALA A 51 22.87 -2.03 13.81
N MET A 52 23.69 -2.29 14.83
CA MET A 52 25.17 -2.32 14.74
C MET A 52 25.73 -3.40 13.80
N ALA A 53 24.91 -3.98 12.93
CA ALA A 53 25.31 -4.92 11.88
C ALA A 53 24.37 -4.72 10.67
N ALA A 54 24.79 -3.83 9.76
CA ALA A 54 24.14 -3.44 8.51
C ALA A 54 22.77 -2.71 8.63
N PRO A 55 22.60 -1.55 7.95
CA PRO A 55 21.29 -0.92 7.86
C PRO A 55 20.36 -1.83 7.05
N ALA A 56 19.44 -2.51 7.73
CA ALA A 56 18.37 -3.26 7.09
C ALA A 56 17.39 -2.27 6.44
N LYS A 57 17.71 -1.83 5.21
CA LYS A 57 16.83 -1.03 4.37
C LYS A 57 15.84 -1.97 3.70
N SER A 58 14.58 -1.89 4.08
CA SER A 58 13.51 -2.67 3.47
C SER A 58 12.67 -1.75 2.59
N THR A 59 12.73 -1.96 1.28
CA THR A 59 11.86 -1.28 0.33
C THR A 59 10.65 -2.16 0.04
N LEU A 60 9.47 -1.60 0.26
CA LEU A 60 8.17 -2.20 0.04
C LEU A 60 7.48 -1.41 -1.08
N SER A 61 6.84 -2.09 -2.01
CA SER A 61 6.06 -1.48 -3.07
C SER A 61 4.89 -2.38 -3.39
N SER A 62 3.74 -1.80 -3.64
CA SER A 62 2.52 -2.48 -4.04
C SER A 62 1.82 -1.74 -5.15
N VAL A 63 1.13 -2.48 -5.99
CA VAL A 63 0.20 -1.91 -6.96
C VAL A 63 -1.17 -2.46 -6.68
N GLY A 64 -2.20 -1.68 -6.94
CA GLY A 64 -3.55 -2.12 -6.74
C GLY A 64 -4.56 -1.35 -7.56
N LEU A 65 -5.81 -1.80 -7.40
CA LEU A 65 -6.95 -1.26 -8.07
C LEU A 65 -8.06 -1.02 -7.05
N GLY A 66 -8.45 0.24 -6.94
CA GLY A 66 -9.60 0.68 -6.17
C GLY A 66 -10.85 0.80 -7.03
N LEU A 67 -12.01 0.53 -6.44
CA LEU A 67 -13.31 0.84 -6.99
C LEU A 67 -14.04 1.74 -6.00
N LEU A 68 -14.42 2.93 -6.45
CA LEU A 68 -15.14 3.92 -5.66
C LEU A 68 -16.56 4.06 -6.21
N TRP A 69 -17.54 3.65 -5.41
CA TRP A 69 -18.95 3.82 -5.68
C TRP A 69 -19.47 4.96 -4.81
N ASN A 70 -19.98 6.01 -5.43
CA ASN A 70 -20.59 7.15 -4.74
C ASN A 70 -22.02 7.33 -5.21
N THR A 71 -22.98 7.27 -4.30
CA THR A 71 -24.39 7.53 -4.56
C THR A 71 -24.77 8.88 -3.97
N LYS A 72 -25.64 9.62 -4.68
CA LYS A 72 -26.16 10.94 -4.27
C LYS A 72 -26.67 11.00 -2.83
N ASP A 73 -27.15 9.88 -2.29
CA ASP A 73 -27.69 9.74 -0.92
C ASP A 73 -26.61 9.68 0.17
N LYS A 74 -25.40 10.23 -0.09
CA LYS A 74 -24.21 10.22 0.79
C LYS A 74 -23.63 8.83 1.08
N PHE A 75 -24.06 7.81 0.36
CA PHE A 75 -23.49 6.48 0.47
C PHE A 75 -22.21 6.39 -0.38
N THR A 76 -21.08 6.10 0.26
CA THR A 76 -19.79 5.92 -0.42
C THR A 76 -19.20 4.58 -0.03
N VAL A 77 -18.94 3.74 -1.03
CA VAL A 77 -18.25 2.46 -0.87
C VAL A 77 -16.92 2.54 -1.62
N ARG A 78 -15.85 2.14 -0.96
CA ARG A 78 -14.53 1.99 -1.57
C ARG A 78 -14.07 0.55 -1.34
N LEU A 79 -13.69 -0.11 -2.42
CA LEU A 79 -13.09 -1.43 -2.40
C LEU A 79 -11.71 -1.33 -3.02
N ASP A 80 -10.66 -1.67 -2.29
CA ASP A 80 -9.28 -1.64 -2.79
C ASP A 80 -8.71 -3.06 -2.85
N TRP A 81 -8.13 -3.42 -3.98
CA TRP A 81 -7.41 -4.68 -4.17
C TRP A 81 -5.95 -4.39 -4.49
N GLY A 82 -5.04 -4.72 -3.58
CA GLY A 82 -3.59 -4.55 -3.77
C GLY A 82 -2.84 -5.87 -3.92
N ILE A 83 -1.76 -5.86 -4.70
CA ILE A 83 -0.79 -6.94 -4.84
C ILE A 83 0.59 -6.37 -4.48
N PRO A 84 1.30 -6.96 -3.51
CA PRO A 84 2.67 -6.56 -3.18
C PRO A 84 3.60 -6.92 -4.34
N LEU A 85 4.38 -5.95 -4.83
CA LEU A 85 5.29 -6.12 -5.96
C LEU A 85 6.71 -6.50 -5.55
N VAL A 86 7.09 -6.24 -4.31
CA VAL A 86 8.41 -6.64 -3.77
C VAL A 86 8.20 -7.60 -2.61
N SER A 87 8.77 -8.80 -2.77
CA SER A 87 9.18 -9.59 -1.62
C SER A 87 10.40 -8.93 -1.02
N ILE A 88 10.39 -8.80 0.30
CA ILE A 88 11.55 -8.49 1.11
C ILE A 88 12.70 -9.34 0.56
N GLU A 89 13.72 -8.73 -0.05
CA GLU A 89 15.05 -9.32 -0.07
C GLU A 89 15.52 -9.31 1.38
N GLY A 90 14.92 -10.19 2.19
CA GLY A 90 15.50 -10.60 3.44
C GLY A 90 16.90 -11.12 3.10
N PRO A 91 17.89 -10.89 3.97
CA PRO A 91 19.24 -11.36 3.72
C PRO A 91 19.15 -12.83 3.28
N LYS A 92 19.70 -13.15 2.11
CA LYS A 92 19.94 -14.54 1.73
C LYS A 92 20.74 -15.14 2.88
N ILE A 93 20.07 -15.86 3.78
CA ILE A 93 20.76 -16.63 4.81
C ILE A 93 21.51 -17.70 4.02
N PRO A 94 22.85 -17.65 3.93
CA PRO A 94 23.58 -18.65 3.19
C PRO A 94 23.51 -19.93 4.02
N GLY A 95 22.80 -20.92 3.49
CA GLY A 95 22.93 -22.31 3.88
C GLY A 95 22.53 -22.66 5.31
N ARG A 96 21.31 -23.15 5.49
CA ARG A 96 21.13 -24.34 6.33
C ARG A 96 20.67 -25.49 5.47
N LYS A 97 21.65 -26.31 5.04
CA LYS A 97 21.41 -27.73 4.79
C LYS A 97 21.03 -28.34 6.14
N TRP A 98 19.78 -28.78 6.28
CA TRP A 98 19.43 -29.72 7.33
C TRP A 98 19.63 -31.12 6.75
N ASN A 99 20.69 -31.79 7.19
CA ASN A 99 20.84 -33.22 6.98
C ASN A 99 19.84 -33.97 7.86
N SER A 100 19.17 -34.93 7.23
CA SER A 100 18.42 -36.02 7.82
C SER A 100 19.28 -36.89 8.74
N PHE A 101 18.76 -37.21 9.93
CA PHE A 101 18.88 -38.53 10.57
C PHE A 101 17.62 -38.77 11.40
#